data_AF-A0A8J5MZW5-F1
#
_entry.id   AF-A0A8J5MZW5-F1
#
_cell.length_a   1.000
_cell.length_b   1.000
_cell.length_c   1.000
_cell.angle_alpha   90.00
_cell.angle_beta   90.00
_cell.angle_gamma   90.00
#
_symmetry.space_group_name_H-M   'P 1'
#
loop_
_entity.id
_entity.type
_entity.pdbx_description
1 polymer ?
#
loop_
_entity_poly.entity_id
_entity_poly.type
_entity_poly.pdbx_seq_one_letter_code
_entity_poly.pdbx_strand_id
1 'polypeptide(L)'
;MANEVGGEGFSDLTAAEVQEELLGNVGDPFTSDELEQLVELQDETEDEVSDDENKNLTLDNLGEVIRISKALSARLYDIDPSLDRSLKAKRAIENVMLPYIELQREMRSKKAQTTITNFFSRRVPAIAEPAGILQQEAEAADTSQQQDVEAAGTSQQQDAVPAHTPQEDADLDSSYSSDWSGF
;
A
#
# COMPACT_ATOMS: atom_id res chain seq x y z
N MET A 1 14.20 -25.60 40.07
CA MET A 1 14.27 -26.55 38.95
C MET A 1 13.02 -26.32 38.13
N ALA A 2 13.15 -26.07 36.83
CA ALA A 2 12.02 -26.03 35.91
C ALA A 2 12.00 -27.37 35.18
N ASN A 3 10.85 -28.05 35.18
CA ASN A 3 10.69 -29.24 34.35
C ASN A 3 10.38 -28.79 32.93
N GLU A 4 11.00 -29.46 31.97
CA GLU A 4 10.83 -29.24 30.54
C GLU A 4 9.43 -29.73 30.13
N VAL A 5 8.58 -28.84 29.62
CA VAL A 5 7.20 -29.15 29.22
C VAL A 5 7.09 -29.01 27.70
N GLY A 6 7.57 -30.02 26.97
CA GLY A 6 7.48 -30.06 25.50
C GLY A 6 8.11 -31.32 24.91
N GLY A 7 7.46 -31.90 23.89
CA GLY A 7 8.00 -32.96 23.04
C GLY A 7 7.12 -34.20 22.92
N GLU A 8 6.49 -34.64 24.00
CA GLU A 8 5.66 -35.85 24.02
C GLU A 8 4.31 -35.61 23.31
N GLY A 9 4.04 -36.36 22.23
CA GLY A 9 2.80 -36.29 21.45
C GLY A 9 2.94 -36.46 19.94
N PHE A 10 4.12 -36.18 19.36
CA PHE A 10 4.38 -36.36 17.91
C PHE A 10 5.50 -37.38 17.62
N SER A 11 6.17 -37.90 18.64
CA SER A 11 7.19 -38.95 18.55
C SER A 11 6.64 -40.29 18.07
N ASP A 12 5.36 -40.54 18.34
CA ASP A 12 4.74 -41.85 18.25
C ASP A 12 4.00 -42.03 16.91
N LEU A 13 3.73 -40.93 16.20
CA LEU A 13 3.10 -40.93 14.87
C LEU A 13 4.09 -41.39 13.80
N THR A 14 3.82 -42.56 13.23
CA THR A 14 4.57 -43.07 12.08
C THR A 14 4.12 -42.41 10.79
N ALA A 15 5.00 -42.43 9.77
CA ALA A 15 4.64 -42.00 8.42
C ALA A 15 3.51 -42.86 7.80
N ALA A 16 3.26 -44.07 8.31
CA ALA A 16 2.17 -44.93 7.87
C ALA A 16 0.82 -44.44 8.43
N GLU A 17 0.74 -44.10 9.72
CA GLU A 17 -0.48 -43.55 10.34
C GLU A 17 -0.83 -42.18 9.75
N VAL A 18 0.17 -41.31 9.53
CA VAL A 18 -0.03 -40.04 8.82
C VAL A 18 -0.53 -40.26 7.39
N GLN A 19 -0.06 -41.29 6.70
CA GLN A 19 -0.55 -41.63 5.36
C GLN A 19 -1.96 -42.26 5.40
N GLU A 20 -2.29 -43.06 6.41
CA GLU A 20 -3.63 -43.63 6.60
C GLU A 20 -4.66 -42.54 6.94
N GLU A 21 -4.31 -41.58 7.79
CA GLU A 21 -5.17 -40.43 8.08
C GLU A 21 -5.33 -39.50 6.86
N LEU A 22 -4.25 -39.19 6.13
CA LEU A 22 -4.29 -38.30 4.96
C LEU A 22 -4.93 -38.92 3.71
N LEU A 23 -5.04 -40.25 3.58
CA LEU A 23 -5.67 -40.91 2.43
C LEU A 23 -7.00 -41.58 2.79
N GLY A 24 -7.18 -42.06 4.02
CA GLY A 24 -8.42 -42.67 4.50
C GLY A 24 -9.52 -41.66 4.82
N ASN A 25 -9.15 -40.42 5.17
CA ASN A 25 -10.11 -39.33 5.39
C ASN A 25 -10.40 -38.50 4.13
N VAL A 26 -9.84 -38.88 2.97
CA VAL A 26 -10.28 -38.36 1.68
C VAL A 26 -11.60 -39.05 1.33
N GLY A 27 -12.71 -38.42 1.72
CA GLY A 27 -14.03 -38.75 1.19
C GLY A 27 -14.04 -38.64 -0.35
N ASP A 28 -15.05 -39.24 -0.98
CA ASP A 28 -15.16 -39.24 -2.44
C ASP A 28 -14.98 -37.81 -3.01
N PRO A 29 -14.19 -37.64 -4.08
CA PRO A 29 -13.94 -36.31 -4.64
C PRO A 29 -15.26 -35.72 -5.13
N PHE A 30 -15.55 -34.48 -4.71
CA PHE A 30 -16.79 -33.78 -5.00
C PHE A 30 -17.25 -33.97 -6.45
N THR A 31 -18.49 -34.42 -6.60
CA THR A 31 -19.13 -34.59 -7.91
C THR A 31 -19.34 -33.23 -8.59
N SER A 32 -19.57 -33.21 -9.92
CA SER A 32 -19.87 -31.96 -10.64
C SER A 32 -21.06 -31.24 -10.00
N ASP A 33 -22.12 -32.00 -9.72
CA ASP A 33 -23.35 -31.55 -9.08
C ASP A 33 -23.09 -30.91 -7.69
N GLU A 34 -22.16 -31.43 -6.90
CA GLU A 34 -21.77 -30.85 -5.59
C GLU A 34 -20.89 -29.61 -5.76
N LEU A 35 -19.98 -29.59 -6.74
CA LEU A 35 -19.16 -28.41 -7.08
C LEU A 35 -20.03 -27.27 -7.62
N GLU A 36 -21.06 -27.59 -8.41
CA GLU A 36 -22.04 -26.64 -8.93
C GLU A 36 -22.90 -26.07 -7.78
N GLN A 37 -23.40 -26.91 -6.86
CA GLN A 37 -24.07 -26.43 -5.63
C GLN A 37 -23.15 -25.58 -4.73
N LEU A 38 -21.86 -25.89 -4.64
CA LEU A 38 -20.87 -25.08 -3.89
C LEU A 38 -20.64 -23.71 -4.53
N VAL A 39 -20.79 -23.59 -5.86
CA VAL A 39 -20.75 -22.30 -6.57
C VAL A 39 -22.07 -21.55 -6.43
N GLU A 40 -23.23 -22.21 -6.55
CA GLU A 40 -24.55 -21.59 -6.33
C GLU A 40 -24.68 -21.03 -4.90
N LEU A 41 -24.18 -21.74 -3.89
CA LEU A 41 -24.10 -21.25 -2.49
C LEU A 41 -23.08 -20.11 -2.29
N GLN A 42 -22.09 -19.98 -3.19
CA GLN A 42 -21.17 -18.84 -3.20
C GLN A 42 -21.85 -17.61 -3.80
N ASP A 43 -22.61 -17.76 -4.88
CA ASP A 43 -23.39 -16.68 -5.50
C ASP A 43 -24.54 -16.22 -4.56
N GLU A 44 -25.16 -17.12 -3.77
CA GLU A 44 -26.10 -16.75 -2.69
C GLU A 44 -25.43 -16.08 -1.47
N THR A 45 -24.09 -16.02 -1.42
CA THR A 45 -23.33 -15.30 -0.37
C THR A 45 -22.44 -14.17 -0.88
N GLU A 46 -22.53 -13.82 -2.17
CA GLU A 46 -22.34 -12.43 -2.60
C GLU A 46 -23.56 -11.60 -2.14
N ASP A 47 -23.65 -11.38 -0.82
CA ASP A 47 -24.40 -10.25 -0.26
C ASP A 47 -23.96 -9.00 -1.04
N GLU A 48 -24.89 -8.38 -1.77
CA GLU A 48 -24.68 -7.11 -2.47
C GLU A 48 -24.52 -6.01 -1.41
N VAL A 49 -23.34 -5.99 -0.77
CA VAL A 49 -22.93 -5.06 0.29
C VAL A 49 -22.88 -3.66 -0.29
N SER A 50 -24.06 -3.04 -0.29
CA SER A 50 -24.36 -1.77 -0.93
C SER A 50 -23.21 -0.77 -0.73
N ASP A 51 -22.75 -0.18 -1.83
CA ASP A 51 -21.63 0.78 -1.89
C ASP A 51 -21.88 2.06 -1.04
N ASP A 52 -23.06 2.14 -0.39
CA ASP A 52 -23.43 3.11 0.64
C ASP A 52 -22.93 2.76 2.06
N GLU A 53 -22.90 1.48 2.46
CA GLU A 53 -22.70 1.10 3.87
C GLU A 53 -21.27 1.36 4.39
N ASN A 54 -20.27 1.24 3.51
CA ASN A 54 -18.85 1.38 3.87
C ASN A 54 -18.30 2.81 3.75
N LYS A 55 -19.13 3.81 3.43
CA LYS A 55 -18.72 5.23 3.23
C LYS A 55 -17.92 5.84 4.39
N ASN A 56 -18.07 5.32 5.61
CA ASN A 56 -17.35 5.81 6.79
C ASN A 56 -16.00 5.12 7.05
N LEU A 57 -15.71 3.95 6.48
CA LEU A 57 -14.50 3.17 6.79
C LEU A 57 -13.31 3.52 5.88
N THR A 58 -13.09 4.81 5.65
CA THR A 58 -12.04 5.31 4.74
C THR A 58 -10.63 5.11 5.32
N LEU A 59 -9.62 5.08 4.44
CA LEU A 59 -8.21 4.98 4.82
C LEU A 59 -7.76 6.07 5.82
N ASP A 60 -8.36 7.26 5.68
CA ASP A 60 -8.06 8.45 6.49
C ASP A 60 -8.75 8.37 7.85
N ASN A 61 -10.03 7.99 7.90
CA ASN A 61 -10.76 7.74 9.15
C ASN A 61 -10.10 6.60 9.95
N LEU A 62 -9.70 5.53 9.27
CA LEU A 62 -8.96 4.41 9.87
C LEU A 62 -7.59 4.85 10.40
N GLY A 63 -6.91 5.77 9.70
CA GLY A 63 -5.67 6.40 10.18
C GLY A 63 -5.87 7.25 11.43
N GLU A 64 -6.97 8.01 11.48
CA GLU A 64 -7.33 8.84 12.64
C GLU A 64 -7.67 7.98 13.87
N VAL A 65 -8.44 6.90 13.73
CA VAL A 65 -8.71 5.96 14.83
C VAL A 65 -7.42 5.30 15.34
N ILE A 66 -6.49 4.92 14.45
CA ILE A 66 -5.16 4.40 14.81
C ILE A 66 -4.28 5.47 15.49
N ARG A 67 -4.48 6.76 15.20
CA ARG A 67 -3.79 7.88 15.88
C ARG A 67 -4.36 8.11 17.27
N ILE A 68 -5.69 8.13 17.40
CA ILE A 68 -6.41 8.34 18.66
C ILE A 68 -6.11 7.21 19.66
N SER A 69 -6.12 5.94 19.22
CA SER A 69 -5.85 4.81 20.12
C SER A 69 -4.42 4.80 20.68
N LYS A 70 -3.43 5.23 19.88
CA LYS A 70 -2.05 5.46 20.34
C LYS A 70 -1.94 6.63 21.32
N ALA A 71 -2.66 7.72 21.08
CA ALA A 71 -2.72 8.85 22.02
C ALA A 71 -3.40 8.45 23.34
N LEU A 72 -4.44 7.63 23.29
CA LEU A 72 -5.13 7.09 24.46
C LEU A 72 -4.23 6.14 25.27
N SER A 73 -3.52 5.21 24.62
CA SER A 73 -2.65 4.26 25.33
C SER A 73 -1.42 4.92 25.94
N ALA A 74 -0.87 5.97 25.29
CA ALA A 74 0.13 6.85 25.90
C ALA A 74 -0.46 7.63 27.09
N ARG A 75 -1.62 8.27 26.92
CA ARG A 75 -2.22 9.08 27.99
C ARG A 75 -2.59 8.27 29.22
N LEU A 76 -3.05 7.03 29.06
CA LEU A 76 -3.30 6.09 30.15
C LEU A 76 -2.00 5.64 30.85
N TYR A 77 -0.89 5.52 30.10
CA TYR A 77 0.42 5.25 30.68
C TYR A 77 0.92 6.41 31.55
N ASP A 78 0.70 7.65 31.13
CA ASP A 78 1.17 8.86 31.83
C ASP A 78 0.39 9.20 33.11
N ILE A 79 -0.93 8.92 33.15
CA ILE A 79 -1.81 9.35 34.27
C ILE A 79 -2.09 8.28 35.31
N ASP A 80 -1.81 7.01 35.03
CA ASP A 80 -2.11 5.91 35.94
C ASP A 80 -0.91 5.62 36.85
N PRO A 81 -1.01 5.84 38.19
CA PRO A 81 0.07 5.54 39.13
C PRO A 81 0.38 4.04 39.25
N SER A 82 -0.44 3.15 38.67
CA SER A 82 -0.21 1.71 38.62
C SER A 82 0.35 1.28 37.26
N LEU A 83 1.68 1.15 37.17
CA LEU A 83 2.38 0.70 35.97
C LEU A 83 1.87 -0.65 35.43
N ASP A 84 1.49 -1.59 36.30
CA ASP A 84 0.91 -2.87 35.89
C ASP A 84 -0.45 -2.70 35.19
N ARG A 85 -1.33 -1.86 35.76
CA ARG A 85 -2.65 -1.56 35.17
C ARG A 85 -2.51 -0.77 33.87
N SER A 86 -1.63 0.22 33.83
CA SER A 86 -1.40 1.06 32.65
C SER A 86 -0.79 0.26 31.49
N LEU A 87 0.16 -0.64 31.78
CA LEU A 87 0.76 -1.55 30.79
C LEU A 87 -0.24 -2.61 30.30
N LYS A 88 -1.13 -3.12 31.16
CA LYS A 88 -2.24 -4.00 30.76
C LYS A 88 -3.23 -3.28 29.84
N ALA A 89 -3.62 -2.05 30.18
CA ALA A 89 -4.51 -1.23 29.36
C ALA A 89 -3.89 -0.91 27.99
N LYS A 90 -2.61 -0.52 27.95
CA LYS A 90 -1.87 -0.30 26.71
C LYS A 90 -1.87 -1.53 25.80
N ARG A 91 -1.49 -2.71 26.32
CA ARG A 91 -1.48 -3.97 25.56
C ARG A 91 -2.88 -4.36 25.06
N ALA A 92 -3.92 -4.15 25.86
CA ALA A 92 -5.29 -4.43 25.45
C ALA A 92 -5.72 -3.53 24.28
N ILE A 93 -5.40 -2.23 24.32
CA ILE A 93 -5.66 -1.30 23.22
C ILE A 93 -4.85 -1.71 21.97
N GLU A 94 -3.56 -2.01 22.12
CA GLU A 94 -2.71 -2.45 21.02
C GLU A 94 -3.26 -3.71 20.33
N ASN A 95 -3.68 -4.72 21.09
CA ASN A 95 -4.28 -5.95 20.57
C ASN A 95 -5.62 -5.70 19.85
N VAL A 96 -6.53 -4.91 20.44
CA VAL A 96 -7.84 -4.58 19.83
C VAL A 96 -7.67 -3.78 18.54
N MET A 97 -6.58 -3.02 18.41
CA MET A 97 -6.27 -2.25 17.20
C MET A 97 -5.60 -3.06 16.08
N LEU A 98 -5.15 -4.30 16.32
CA LEU A 98 -4.45 -5.11 15.30
C LEU A 98 -5.26 -5.28 14.00
N PRO A 99 -6.55 -5.72 14.00
CA PRO A 99 -7.30 -5.93 12.77
C PRO A 99 -7.44 -4.64 11.94
N TYR A 100 -7.61 -3.50 12.60
CA TYR A 100 -7.69 -2.19 11.97
C TYR A 100 -6.36 -1.74 11.34
N ILE A 101 -5.22 -2.07 11.96
CA ILE A 101 -3.88 -1.81 11.42
C ILE A 101 -3.64 -2.70 10.18
N GLU A 102 -4.06 -3.96 10.23
CA GLU A 102 -3.92 -4.91 9.12
C GLU A 102 -4.83 -4.55 7.94
N LEU A 103 -6.08 -4.14 8.19
CA LEU A 103 -6.97 -3.56 7.19
C LEU A 103 -6.38 -2.29 6.58
N GLN A 104 -5.75 -1.41 7.38
CA GLN A 104 -5.11 -0.21 6.83
C GLN A 104 -3.93 -0.55 5.91
N ARG A 105 -3.17 -1.60 6.21
CA ARG A 105 -2.11 -2.15 5.35
C ARG A 105 -2.70 -2.68 4.04
N GLU A 106 -3.81 -3.42 4.11
CA GLU A 106 -4.49 -3.99 2.95
C GLU A 106 -5.11 -2.93 2.03
N MET A 107 -5.78 -1.92 2.57
CA MET A 107 -6.29 -0.79 1.79
C MET A 107 -5.16 -0.04 1.07
N ARG A 108 -3.97 0.07 1.70
CA ARG A 108 -2.78 0.67 1.10
C ARG A 108 -2.19 -0.19 -0.02
N SER A 109 -2.13 -1.53 0.14
CA SER A 109 -1.63 -2.41 -0.94
C SER A 109 -2.60 -2.47 -2.11
N LYS A 110 -3.92 -2.57 -1.88
CA LYS A 110 -4.96 -2.46 -2.91
C LYS A 110 -4.85 -1.13 -3.69
N LYS A 111 -4.68 0.00 -2.99
CA LYS A 111 -4.48 1.32 -3.63
C LYS A 111 -3.13 1.47 -4.39
N ALA A 112 -2.11 0.69 -4.02
CA ALA A 112 -0.82 0.66 -4.71
C ALA A 112 -0.78 -0.29 -5.93
N GLN A 113 -1.74 -1.22 -6.04
CA GLN A 113 -1.82 -2.20 -7.12
C GLN A 113 -2.34 -1.54 -8.42
N THR A 114 -1.41 -1.04 -9.24
CA THR A 114 -1.75 -0.56 -10.59
C THR A 114 -2.26 -1.72 -11.45
N THR A 115 -3.44 -1.58 -12.03
CA THR A 115 -4.01 -2.55 -12.98
C THR A 115 -3.07 -2.76 -14.17
N ILE A 116 -2.93 -4.01 -14.63
CA ILE A 116 -2.06 -4.39 -15.77
C ILE A 116 -2.36 -3.59 -17.06
N THR A 117 -3.61 -3.13 -17.24
CA THR A 117 -4.05 -2.25 -18.33
C THR A 117 -3.27 -0.94 -18.45
N ASN A 118 -2.67 -0.45 -17.35
CA ASN A 118 -1.80 0.73 -17.38
C ASN A 118 -0.52 0.52 -18.21
N PHE A 119 -0.01 -0.71 -18.32
CA PHE A 119 1.13 -1.03 -19.18
C PHE A 119 0.74 -1.04 -20.66
N PHE A 120 -0.42 -1.62 -21.00
CA PHE A 120 -0.94 -1.64 -22.37
C PHE A 120 -1.37 -0.26 -22.89
N SER A 121 -1.63 0.69 -22.00
CA SER A 121 -1.94 2.08 -22.35
C SER A 121 -0.73 2.87 -22.90
N ARG A 122 0.48 2.31 -22.85
CA ARG A 122 1.69 2.90 -23.45
C ARG A 122 1.66 2.76 -24.97
N ARG A 123 0.94 3.67 -25.63
CA ARG A 123 0.72 3.72 -27.08
C ARG A 123 2.01 3.43 -27.86
N VAL A 124 1.94 2.43 -28.74
CA VAL A 124 2.87 2.31 -29.88
C VAL A 124 2.72 3.62 -30.68
N PRO A 125 3.81 4.35 -30.98
CA PRO A 125 3.71 5.50 -31.87
C PRO A 125 3.20 5.01 -33.22
N ALA A 126 2.15 5.66 -33.74
CA ALA A 126 1.49 5.21 -34.96
C ALA A 126 2.54 5.05 -36.08
N ILE A 127 2.65 3.83 -36.61
CA ILE A 127 3.49 3.54 -37.77
C ILE A 127 2.89 4.37 -38.90
N ALA A 128 3.62 5.40 -39.32
CA ALA A 128 3.16 6.28 -40.39
C ALA A 128 2.88 5.45 -41.64
N GLU A 129 1.72 5.64 -42.25
CA GLU A 129 1.31 4.87 -43.41
C GLU A 129 2.34 5.00 -44.54
N PRO A 130 2.66 3.92 -45.27
CA PRO A 130 3.54 3.99 -46.42
C PRO A 130 2.82 4.72 -47.56
N ALA A 131 2.94 6.05 -47.57
CA ALA A 131 2.41 6.91 -48.62
C ALA A 131 2.89 6.43 -49.99
N GLY A 132 1.92 6.10 -50.86
CA GLY A 132 2.20 5.33 -52.07
C GLY A 132 3.04 6.09 -53.10
N ILE A 133 4.11 5.45 -53.59
CA ILE A 133 4.85 5.89 -54.77
C ILE A 133 4.16 5.29 -56.00
N LEU A 134 3.20 6.03 -56.56
CA LEU A 134 2.70 5.77 -57.90
C LEU A 134 3.69 6.28 -58.95
N GLN A 135 3.70 5.63 -60.11
CA GLN A 135 4.63 5.89 -61.21
C GLN A 135 4.15 7.05 -62.08
N GLN A 136 4.99 8.07 -62.28
CA GLN A 136 4.99 9.06 -63.38
C GLN A 136 6.18 10.03 -63.16
N GLU A 137 6.85 10.61 -64.15
CA GLU A 137 6.97 10.30 -65.59
C GLU A 137 8.24 10.98 -66.17
N ALA A 138 8.67 10.56 -67.36
CA ALA A 138 9.47 11.29 -68.36
C ALA A 138 10.87 11.88 -68.02
N GLU A 139 11.76 11.82 -69.02
CA GLU A 139 13.04 12.53 -69.06
C GLU A 139 12.87 14.00 -69.45
N ALA A 140 13.64 14.90 -68.83
CA ALA A 140 14.14 16.12 -69.46
C ALA A 140 15.43 16.56 -68.77
N ALA A 141 16.45 16.92 -69.55
CA ALA A 141 17.66 17.59 -69.04
C ALA A 141 17.53 19.11 -69.17
N ASP A 142 18.23 19.89 -68.33
CA ASP A 142 19.48 20.57 -68.75
C ASP A 142 20.01 21.62 -67.72
N THR A 143 21.31 21.91 -67.79
CA THR A 143 22.01 23.16 -67.44
C THR A 143 21.76 23.86 -66.07
N SER A 144 22.66 23.53 -65.13
CA SER A 144 23.70 24.43 -64.55
C SER A 144 23.41 25.61 -63.58
N GLN A 145 24.39 25.76 -62.68
CA GLN A 145 24.98 26.97 -62.06
C GLN A 145 24.50 27.52 -60.70
N GLN A 146 25.49 27.59 -59.78
CA GLN A 146 25.78 28.61 -58.75
C GLN A 146 24.73 28.86 -57.65
N GLN A 147 25.04 28.56 -56.37
CA GLN A 147 25.93 29.29 -55.44
C GLN A 147 25.35 30.64 -54.97
N ASP A 148 25.00 30.70 -53.68
CA ASP A 148 25.36 31.73 -52.68
C ASP A 148 24.75 31.25 -51.32
N VAL A 149 25.51 31.13 -50.21
CA VAL A 149 25.77 32.10 -49.12
C VAL A 149 24.51 32.82 -48.57
N GLU A 150 24.31 33.02 -47.26
CA GLU A 150 25.22 32.86 -46.09
C GLU A 150 24.47 32.63 -44.75
N ALA A 151 25.28 32.56 -43.68
CA ALA A 151 25.05 32.78 -42.25
C ALA A 151 24.04 33.90 -41.82
N ALA A 152 23.65 34.08 -40.55
CA ALA A 152 23.57 33.25 -39.32
C ALA A 152 22.93 34.06 -38.16
N GLY A 153 22.64 33.41 -37.02
CA GLY A 153 22.35 34.08 -35.73
C GLY A 153 20.90 34.54 -35.50
N THR A 154 20.49 35.00 -34.30
CA THR A 154 21.23 35.17 -33.02
C THR A 154 20.30 34.97 -31.79
N SER A 155 20.91 34.66 -30.65
CA SER A 155 20.37 34.31 -29.31
C SER A 155 19.41 35.29 -28.62
N GLN A 156 18.61 34.76 -27.68
CA GLN A 156 18.33 35.19 -26.27
C GLN A 156 17.15 34.34 -25.74
N GLN A 157 17.11 33.73 -24.54
CA GLN A 157 17.84 33.75 -23.26
C GLN A 157 17.72 35.01 -22.37
N GLN A 158 16.91 34.84 -21.32
CA GLN A 158 16.78 35.55 -20.03
C GLN A 158 16.19 34.48 -19.06
N ASP A 159 16.64 34.14 -17.83
CA ASP A 159 17.48 34.78 -16.78
C ASP A 159 16.90 36.10 -16.23
N ALA A 160 16.69 36.35 -14.93
CA ALA A 160 16.78 35.58 -13.66
C ALA A 160 15.81 36.27 -12.62
N VAL A 161 15.81 36.16 -11.27
CA VAL A 161 16.64 35.57 -10.19
C VAL A 161 15.77 35.43 -8.90
N PRO A 162 16.04 34.53 -7.92
CA PRO A 162 15.20 34.36 -6.70
C PRO A 162 15.65 35.22 -5.50
N ALA A 163 14.92 35.17 -4.36
CA ALA A 163 15.27 35.89 -3.13
C ALA A 163 14.91 35.16 -1.80
N HIS A 164 15.61 35.56 -0.74
CA HIS A 164 15.51 35.16 0.67
C HIS A 164 15.83 36.43 1.52
N THR A 165 15.70 36.54 2.85
CA THR A 165 15.52 35.61 3.99
C THR A 165 14.47 36.29 4.95
N PRO A 166 14.52 36.34 6.31
CA PRO A 166 15.21 35.57 7.36
C PRO A 166 14.29 34.97 8.45
N GLN A 167 14.96 34.39 9.46
CA GLN A 167 14.49 33.87 10.75
C GLN A 167 14.36 34.98 11.81
N GLU A 168 13.54 34.78 12.84
CA GLU A 168 13.63 35.47 14.14
C GLU A 168 13.68 34.43 15.26
N ASP A 169 14.60 34.61 16.21
CA ASP A 169 14.79 33.81 17.42
C ASP A 169 14.17 34.51 18.63
N ALA A 170 13.76 33.74 19.64
CA ALA A 170 13.24 34.28 20.91
C ALA A 170 13.78 33.46 22.10
N ASP A 171 14.72 34.05 22.85
CA ASP A 171 15.41 33.42 23.96
C ASP A 171 14.63 33.42 25.29
N LEU A 172 14.75 32.29 26.00
CA LEU A 172 15.04 32.11 27.43
C LEU A 172 14.27 32.84 28.56
N ASP A 173 14.09 32.02 29.61
CA ASP A 173 14.05 32.31 31.06
C ASP A 173 12.73 32.77 31.73
N SER A 174 12.27 31.92 32.66
CA SER A 174 11.59 32.34 33.89
C SER A 174 11.83 31.31 35.00
N SER A 175 12.84 31.57 35.82
CA SER A 175 13.27 30.86 37.04
C SER A 175 12.20 30.54 38.12
N TYR A 176 12.68 29.88 39.21
CA TYR A 176 12.02 29.47 40.47
C TYR A 176 11.05 28.26 40.37
N SER A 177 11.28 27.09 41.01
CA SER A 177 11.87 26.71 42.32
C SER A 177 10.92 26.89 43.52
N SER A 178 10.44 25.77 44.06
CA SER A 178 9.83 25.62 45.40
C SER A 178 10.04 24.19 45.91
N ASP A 179 10.22 24.07 47.21
CA ASP A 179 10.69 22.90 47.97
C ASP A 179 10.04 21.53 47.69
N TRP A 180 10.88 20.48 47.75
CA TRP A 180 10.48 19.15 48.25
C TRP A 180 11.22 18.87 49.57
N SER A 181 10.82 19.59 50.62
CA SER A 181 11.15 19.24 51.99
C SER A 181 10.25 18.06 52.42
N GLY A 182 10.88 16.94 52.80
CA GLY A 182 10.19 15.65 52.89
C GLY A 182 9.34 15.44 54.15
N PHE A 183 8.47 14.43 54.05
CA PHE A 183 7.84 13.71 55.16
C PHE A 183 7.52 12.26 54.72
#